data_AF-A0A2R6DPW2-F1
#
_entry.id   AF-A0A2R6DPW2-F1
#
_cell.length_a   1.000
_cell.length_b   1.000
_cell.length_c   1.000
_cell.angle_alpha   90.00
_cell.angle_beta   90.00
_cell.angle_gamma   90.00
#
_symmetry.space_group_name_H-M   'P 1'
#
loop_
_entity.id
_entity.type
_entity.pdbx_description
1 polymer ?
#
loop_
_entity_poly.entity_id
_entity_poly.type
_entity_poly.pdbx_seq_one_letter_code
_entity_poly.pdbx_strand_id
1 'polypeptide(L)'
;GTAEILEDELSVWRFHDDREEDAEIRAEFGESTEIGGGAADPMAIDYANHRRNIAAFLDSLSAGEPFALDVREARKAVEIIEAIYESAERNEPVGLD
;
A
#
# COMPACT_ATOMS: atom_id res chain seq x y z
N GLY A 1 0.42 -17.26 6.35
CA GLY A 1 0.43 -16.85 4.94
C GLY A 1 1.54 -15.85 4.73
N THR A 2 1.80 -15.49 3.49
CA THR A 2 2.81 -14.52 3.07
C THR A 2 2.23 -13.63 1.99
N ALA A 3 2.49 -12.33 2.11
CA ALA A 3 2.29 -11.38 1.04
C ALA A 3 3.58 -10.57 0.86
N GLU A 4 3.98 -10.32 -0.39
CA GLU A 4 5.18 -9.56 -0.73
C GLU A 4 4.82 -8.55 -1.81
N ILE A 5 5.28 -7.32 -1.62
CA ILE A 5 5.20 -6.25 -2.63
C ILE A 5 6.62 -5.94 -3.07
N LEU A 6 6.86 -6.05 -4.37
CA LEU A 6 8.09 -5.64 -5.02
C LEU A 6 7.77 -4.46 -5.93
N GLU A 7 8.21 -3.27 -5.55
CA GLU A 7 7.89 -2.03 -6.26
C GLU A 7 6.38 -1.77 -6.29
N ASP A 8 5.72 -2.03 -7.41
CA ASP A 8 4.27 -1.94 -7.59
C ASP A 8 3.60 -3.31 -7.85
N GLU A 9 4.37 -4.39 -7.83
CA GLU A 9 3.92 -5.77 -8.05
C GLU A 9 3.61 -6.47 -6.71
N LEU A 10 2.45 -7.11 -6.61
CA LEU A 10 2.15 -8.08 -5.57
C LEU A 10 2.78 -9.44 -5.92
N SER A 11 4.10 -9.55 -5.75
CA SER A 11 4.90 -10.70 -6.17
C SER A 11 4.57 -11.99 -5.42
N VAL A 12 4.03 -11.89 -4.20
CA VAL A 12 3.51 -13.04 -3.44
C VAL A 12 2.16 -12.68 -2.82
N TRP A 13 1.17 -13.55 -3.01
CA TRP A 13 -0.13 -13.52 -2.33
C TRP A 13 -0.60 -14.95 -2.03
N ARG A 14 -0.29 -15.43 -0.81
CA ARG A 14 -0.55 -16.82 -0.43
C ARG A 14 -0.86 -16.98 1.06
N PHE A 15 -2.09 -17.34 1.39
CA PHE A 15 -2.50 -17.59 2.77
C PHE A 15 -2.58 -19.09 3.10
N HIS A 16 -2.78 -19.39 4.39
CA HIS A 16 -2.94 -20.79 4.84
C HIS A 16 -4.24 -21.38 4.28
N ASP A 17 -5.31 -20.57 4.37
CA ASP A 17 -6.60 -20.83 3.77
C ASP A 17 -6.71 -19.99 2.49
N ASP A 18 -6.58 -20.63 1.33
CA ASP A 18 -6.75 -19.98 0.02
C ASP A 18 -8.24 -19.78 -0.25
N ARG A 19 -8.60 -18.59 -0.75
CA ARG A 19 -9.99 -18.24 -1.09
C ARG A 19 -10.13 -18.00 -2.59
N GLU A 20 -11.36 -18.03 -3.09
CA GLU A 20 -11.62 -17.79 -4.52
C GLU A 20 -11.15 -16.40 -4.95
N GLU A 21 -11.31 -15.40 -4.07
CA GLU A 21 -10.89 -14.02 -4.35
C GLU A 21 -9.36 -13.88 -4.44
N ASP A 22 -8.58 -14.79 -3.85
CA ASP A 22 -7.11 -14.73 -3.89
C ASP A 22 -6.57 -14.92 -5.31
N ALA A 23 -7.30 -15.65 -6.17
CA ALA A 23 -6.94 -15.80 -7.58
C ALA A 23 -7.15 -14.50 -8.36
N GLU A 24 -8.22 -13.76 -8.07
CA GLU A 24 -8.51 -12.47 -8.70
C GLU A 24 -7.48 -11.42 -8.29
N ILE A 25 -7.14 -11.36 -6.99
CA ILE A 25 -6.12 -10.44 -6.47
C ILE A 25 -4.76 -10.69 -7.14
N ARG A 26 -4.34 -11.95 -7.26
CA ARG A 26 -3.08 -12.29 -7.96
C ARG A 26 -3.10 -11.88 -9.43
N ALA A 27 -4.24 -12.04 -10.11
CA ALA A 27 -4.36 -11.67 -11.51
C ALA A 27 -4.36 -10.14 -11.71
N GLU A 28 -4.98 -9.39 -10.79
CA GLU A 28 -5.07 -7.93 -10.87
C GLU A 28 -3.77 -7.24 -10.47
N PHE A 29 -3.09 -7.73 -9.44
CA PHE A 29 -1.96 -7.02 -8.81
C PHE A 29 -0.60 -7.72 -8.98
N GLY A 30 -0.57 -8.95 -9.50
CA GLY A 30 0.66 -9.74 -9.62
C GLY A 30 1.48 -9.48 -10.89
N GLU A 31 0.99 -8.67 -11.83
CA GLU A 31 1.78 -8.25 -12.99
C GLU A 31 2.53 -6.95 -12.67
N SER A 32 3.86 -6.96 -12.81
CA SER A 32 4.69 -5.76 -12.68
C SER A 32 4.31 -4.76 -13.76
N THR A 33 4.09 -3.52 -13.35
CA THR A 33 4.02 -2.41 -14.28
C THR A 33 5.46 -1.96 -14.60
N GLU A 34 5.76 -1.53 -15.84
CA GLU A 34 7.14 -1.27 -16.35
C GLU A 34 7.92 -0.14 -15.62
N ILE A 35 7.54 0.18 -14.38
CA ILE A 35 8.13 1.21 -13.54
C ILE A 35 9.29 0.56 -12.79
N GLY A 36 10.47 0.57 -13.40
CA GLY A 36 11.68 0.10 -12.73
C GLY A 36 11.97 0.89 -11.45
N GLY A 37 12.27 0.19 -10.37
CA GLY A 37 12.57 0.80 -9.09
C GLY A 37 13.71 1.83 -9.15
N GLY A 38 13.58 2.85 -8.30
CA GLY A 38 14.52 3.98 -8.23
C GLY A 38 15.95 3.63 -7.76
N ALA A 39 16.24 2.36 -7.48
CA ALA A 39 17.55 1.90 -7.02
C ALA A 39 18.63 2.01 -8.12
N ALA A 40 18.26 1.72 -9.38
CA ALA A 40 19.17 1.81 -10.52
C ALA A 40 19.18 3.20 -11.17
N ASP A 41 18.03 3.88 -11.17
CA ASP A 41 17.88 5.27 -11.63
C ASP A 41 16.77 5.97 -10.81
N PRO A 42 17.11 6.93 -9.93
CA PRO A 42 16.11 7.68 -9.17
C PRO A 42 15.10 8.43 -10.05
N MET A 43 15.45 8.74 -11.30
CA MET A 43 14.55 9.39 -12.26
C MET A 43 13.54 8.43 -12.89
N ALA A 44 13.72 7.11 -12.73
CA ALA A 44 12.76 6.09 -13.18
C ALA A 44 11.52 5.99 -12.28
N ILE A 45 11.56 6.60 -11.08
CA ILE A 45 10.41 6.64 -10.18
C ILE A 45 9.30 7.49 -10.81
N ASP A 46 8.13 6.89 -11.02
CA ASP A 46 6.95 7.62 -11.47
C ASP A 46 6.44 8.60 -10.40
N TYR A 47 6.20 9.85 -10.79
CA TYR A 47 5.67 10.90 -9.92
C TYR A 47 4.14 11.01 -9.96
N ALA A 48 3.43 10.18 -10.73
CA ALA A 48 1.99 10.27 -10.91
C ALA A 48 1.22 10.21 -9.58
N ASN A 49 1.66 9.38 -8.62
CA ASN A 49 1.03 9.29 -7.30
C ASN A 49 1.23 10.56 -6.47
N HIS A 50 2.42 11.18 -6.51
CA HIS A 50 2.65 12.47 -5.86
C HIS A 50 1.77 13.57 -6.47
N ARG A 51 1.65 13.59 -7.81
CA ARG A 51 0.76 14.54 -8.51
C ARG A 51 -0.71 14.34 -8.09
N ARG A 52 -1.18 13.10 -7.99
CA ARG A 52 -2.55 12.77 -7.52
C ARG A 52 -2.79 13.29 -6.10
N ASN A 53 -1.84 13.08 -5.18
CA ASN A 53 -1.96 13.57 -3.81
C ASN A 53 -2.07 15.09 -3.73
N ILE A 54 -1.23 15.80 -4.49
CA ILE A 54 -1.25 17.28 -4.55
C ILE A 54 -2.57 17.77 -5.15
N ALA A 55 -3.02 17.17 -6.26
CA ALA A 55 -4.29 17.53 -6.90
C ALA A 55 -5.47 17.35 -5.94
N ALA A 56 -5.58 16.20 -5.28
CA ALA A 56 -6.65 15.92 -4.33
C ALA A 56 -6.68 16.92 -3.16
N PHE A 57 -5.50 17.36 -2.69
CA PHE A 57 -5.42 18.38 -1.64
C PHE A 57 -5.90 19.75 -2.14
N LEU A 58 -5.50 20.17 -3.34
CA LEU A 58 -5.95 21.42 -3.94
C LEU A 58 -7.46 21.42 -4.23
N ASP A 59 -8.00 20.28 -4.66
CA ASP A 59 -9.43 20.10 -4.91
C ASP A 59 -10.23 20.21 -3.61
N SER A 60 -9.79 19.54 -2.54
CA SER A 60 -10.38 19.66 -1.19
C SER A 60 -10.39 21.10 -0.69
N LEU A 61 -9.28 21.83 -0.83
CA LEU A 61 -9.20 23.25 -0.47
C LEU A 61 -10.16 24.11 -1.29
N SER A 62 -10.24 23.88 -2.59
CA SER A 62 -11.06 24.68 -3.51
C SER A 62 -12.55 24.45 -3.30
N ALA A 63 -12.94 23.19 -3.01
CA ALA A 63 -14.31 22.80 -2.75
C ALA A 63 -14.77 23.10 -1.30
N GLY A 64 -13.83 23.28 -0.37
CA GLY A 64 -14.14 23.39 1.06
C GLY A 64 -14.58 22.06 1.67
N GLU A 65 -14.24 20.95 1.04
CA GLU A 65 -14.62 19.59 1.46
C GLU A 65 -13.48 18.92 2.24
N PRO A 66 -13.77 17.95 3.12
CA PRO A 66 -12.73 17.22 3.85
C PRO A 66 -11.72 16.55 2.91
N PHE A 67 -10.44 16.69 3.21
CA PHE A 67 -9.40 15.98 2.48
C PHE A 67 -9.46 14.49 2.80
N ALA A 68 -9.38 13.64 1.76
CA ALA A 68 -9.51 12.19 1.91
C ALA A 68 -8.41 11.56 2.78
N LEU A 69 -7.22 12.15 2.82
CA LEU A 69 -6.12 11.70 3.68
C LEU A 69 -6.07 12.57 4.95
N ASP A 70 -7.10 12.44 5.78
CA ASP A 70 -7.15 13.10 7.08
C ASP A 70 -6.17 12.47 8.08
N VAL A 71 -6.16 12.96 9.32
CA VAL A 71 -5.24 12.46 10.37
C VAL A 71 -5.46 10.98 10.67
N ARG A 72 -6.70 10.48 10.57
CA ARG A 72 -6.99 9.07 10.84
C ARG A 72 -6.51 8.18 9.70
N GLU A 73 -6.76 8.58 8.46
CA GLU A 73 -6.25 7.82 7.31
C GLU A 73 -4.72 7.84 7.24
N ALA A 74 -4.09 8.98 7.49
CA ALA A 74 -2.64 9.08 7.50
C ALA A 74 -1.97 8.22 8.58
N ARG A 75 -2.65 7.96 9.71
CA ARG A 75 -2.12 7.13 10.81
C ARG A 75 -2.04 5.65 10.44
N LYS A 76 -2.93 5.13 9.58
CA LYS A 76 -3.04 3.69 9.32
C LYS A 76 -1.73 3.05 8.86
N ALA A 77 -0.94 3.74 8.04
CA ALA A 77 0.34 3.23 7.58
C ALA A 77 1.32 2.97 8.74
N VAL A 78 1.37 3.89 9.71
CA VAL A 78 2.23 3.74 10.90
C VAL A 78 1.72 2.63 11.81
N GLU A 79 0.41 2.59 12.05
CA GLU A 79 -0.23 1.57 12.87
C GLU A 79 0.00 0.15 12.34
N ILE A 80 -0.07 -0.04 11.01
CA ILE A 80 0.25 -1.32 10.37
C ILE A 80 1.71 -1.70 10.62
N ILE A 81 2.64 -0.76 10.47
CA ILE A 81 4.07 -1.00 10.70
C ILE A 81 4.33 -1.38 12.16
N GLU A 82 3.74 -0.64 13.11
CA GLU A 82 3.85 -0.94 14.54
C GLU A 82 3.28 -2.33 14.88
N ALA A 83 2.11 -2.69 14.33
CA ALA A 83 1.50 -4.00 14.51
C ALA A 83 2.35 -5.14 13.92
N ILE A 84 3.05 -4.92 12.80
CA ILE A 84 4.00 -5.90 12.24
C ILE A 84 5.15 -6.14 13.22
N TYR A 85 5.72 -5.09 13.79
CA TYR A 85 6.80 -5.22 14.77
C TYR A 85 6.32 -5.91 16.06
N GLU A 86 5.16 -5.53 16.58
CA GLU A 86 4.56 -6.15 17.76
C GLU A 86 4.25 -7.64 17.52
N SER A 87 3.70 -7.98 16.36
CA SER A 87 3.41 -9.36 15.98
C SER A 87 4.68 -10.20 15.90
N ALA A 88 5.77 -9.66 15.33
CA ALA A 88 7.06 -10.33 15.26
C ALA A 88 7.68 -10.55 16.65
N GLU A 89 7.53 -9.60 17.56
CA GLU A 89 8.04 -9.72 18.94
C GLU A 89 7.28 -10.78 19.74
N ARG A 90 5.95 -10.82 19.62
CA ARG A 90 5.09 -11.72 20.40
C ARG A 90 4.85 -13.07 19.75
N ASN A 91 5.14 -13.19 18.46
CA ASN A 91 4.85 -14.37 17.64
C ASN A 91 3.35 -14.73 17.62
N GLU A 92 2.50 -13.70 17.59
CA GLU A 92 1.04 -13.82 17.54
C GLU A 92 0.41 -12.70 16.67
N PRO A 93 -0.81 -12.87 16.14
CA PRO A 93 -1.49 -11.83 15.37
C PRO A 93 -1.86 -10.62 16.23
N VAL A 94 -1.72 -9.41 15.68
CA VAL A 94 -2.10 -8.13 16.31
C VAL A 94 -3.25 -7.50 15.51
N GLY A 95 -4.30 -7.08 16.20
CA GLY A 95 -5.42 -6.35 15.60
C GLY A 95 -5.09 -4.88 15.35
N LEU A 96 -5.70 -4.29 14.33
CA LEU A 96 -5.64 -2.85 14.04
C LEU A 96 -6.94 -2.20 14.53
N ASP A 97 -6.88 -0.93 14.96
CA ASP A 97 -8.05 -0.16 15.44
C ASP A 97 -8.91 0.45 14.30
#